data_AF-G7UW07-F1
#
_entry.id   AF-G7UW07-F1
#
_cell.length_a   1.000
_cell.length_b   1.000
_cell.length_c   1.000
_cell.angle_alpha   90.00
_cell.angle_beta   90.00
_cell.angle_gamma   90.00
#
_symmetry.space_group_name_H-M   'P 1'
#
loop_
_entity.id
_entity.type
_entity.pdbx_description
1 polymer ?
#
loop_
_entity_poly.entity_id
_entity_poly.type
_entity_poly.pdbx_seq_one_letter_code
_entity_poly.pdbx_strand_id
1 'polypeptide(L)'
;MNAHSERRQDTACIIVSIDRERSFWKNHYTELPCRQAGLGFDACWPLLACAYDIYLRHPNVGRDVGAVMYANAPEVVAQAVESTLAGRIFSRVMDRIHRATTRLEYPHIVQA
;
A
#
# COMPACT_ATOMS: atom_id res chain seq x y z
N MET A 1 13.87 -9.89 -42.78
CA MET A 1 14.56 -10.16 -41.49
C MET A 1 13.83 -9.38 -40.41
N ASN A 2 12.90 -10.02 -39.72
CA ASN A 2 12.11 -9.38 -38.66
C ASN A 2 12.84 -9.59 -37.34
N ALA A 3 13.44 -8.51 -36.81
CA ALA A 3 13.96 -8.49 -35.45
C ALA A 3 12.76 -8.43 -34.50
N HIS A 4 12.33 -9.58 -33.99
CA HIS A 4 11.55 -9.64 -32.77
C HIS A 4 12.44 -9.11 -31.65
N SER A 5 12.35 -7.80 -31.39
CA SER A 5 12.85 -7.21 -30.15
C SER A 5 11.99 -7.78 -29.02
N GLU A 6 12.40 -8.94 -28.51
CA GLU A 6 11.98 -9.47 -27.22
C GLU A 6 12.43 -8.46 -26.17
N ARG A 7 11.60 -7.43 -25.96
CA ARG A 7 11.66 -6.60 -24.76
C ARG A 7 11.50 -7.57 -23.61
N ARG A 8 12.61 -7.97 -22.98
CA ARG A 8 12.59 -8.52 -21.62
C ARG A 8 11.70 -7.57 -20.84
N GLN A 9 10.49 -8.03 -20.51
CA GLN A 9 9.68 -7.38 -19.51
C GLN A 9 10.49 -7.54 -18.23
N ASP A 10 11.31 -6.54 -17.92
CA ASP A 10 11.97 -6.39 -16.65
C ASP A 10 10.83 -6.30 -15.63
N THR A 11 10.43 -7.46 -15.13
CA THR A 11 9.24 -7.60 -14.30
C THR A 11 9.67 -7.13 -12.94
N ALA A 12 9.47 -5.83 -12.68
CA ALA A 12 9.78 -5.23 -11.41
C ALA A 12 9.13 -6.05 -10.29
N CYS A 13 9.97 -6.67 -9.45
CA CYS A 13 9.51 -7.48 -8.32
C CYS A 13 9.45 -6.59 -7.07
N ILE A 14 8.24 -6.43 -6.51
CA ILE A 14 8.05 -5.73 -5.25
C ILE A 14 7.98 -6.76 -4.13
N ILE A 15 8.97 -6.74 -3.23
CA ILE A 15 8.98 -7.56 -2.02
C ILE A 15 8.52 -6.68 -0.85
N VAL A 16 7.35 -7.01 -0.29
CA VAL A 16 6.81 -6.35 0.91
C VAL A 16 7.08 -7.22 2.13
N SER A 17 7.94 -6.75 3.04
CA SER A 17 8.13 -7.39 4.35
C SER A 17 7.03 -6.94 5.30
N ILE A 18 6.07 -7.81 5.58
CA ILE A 18 4.92 -7.51 6.44
C ILE A 18 5.35 -7.11 7.86
N ASP A 19 6.39 -7.73 8.42
CA ASP A 19 6.91 -7.37 9.75
C ASP A 19 7.55 -5.96 9.77
N ARG A 20 8.30 -5.63 8.72
CA ARG A 20 8.89 -4.29 8.54
C ARG A 20 7.82 -3.23 8.38
N GLU A 21 6.79 -3.51 7.57
CA GLU A 21 5.67 -2.58 7.40
C GLU A 21 4.86 -2.45 8.69
N ARG A 22 4.65 -3.54 9.45
CA ARG A 22 4.00 -3.48 10.76
C ARG A 22 4.76 -2.57 11.72
N SER A 23 6.08 -2.75 11.82
CA SER A 23 6.94 -1.94 12.66
C SER A 23 6.96 -0.47 12.23
N PHE A 24 7.02 -0.21 10.92
CA PHE A 24 6.92 1.14 10.37
C PHE A 24 5.60 1.80 10.77
N TRP A 25 4.47 1.16 10.52
CA TRP A 25 3.15 1.71 10.85
C TRP A 25 2.93 1.86 12.34
N LYS A 26 3.52 1.00 13.17
CA LYS A 26 3.49 1.15 14.63
C LYS A 26 4.20 2.44 15.08
N ASN A 27 5.35 2.75 14.49
CA ASN A 27 6.10 3.98 14.78
C ASN A 27 5.41 5.23 14.21
N HIS A 28 4.71 5.11 13.09
CA HIS A 28 3.96 6.19 12.43
C HIS A 28 2.46 6.20 12.77
N TYR A 29 2.05 5.46 13.80
CA TYR A 29 0.63 5.29 14.14
C TYR A 29 -0.05 6.60 14.54
N THR A 30 0.71 7.56 15.08
CA THR A 30 0.24 8.92 15.38
C THR A 30 -0.35 9.65 14.17
N GLU A 31 0.12 9.34 12.97
CA GLU A 31 -0.23 10.02 11.72
C GLU A 31 -1.32 9.29 10.93
N LEU A 32 -1.76 8.12 11.42
CA LEU A 32 -2.73 7.28 10.73
C LEU A 32 -4.17 7.75 10.91
N PRO A 33 -5.00 7.67 9.85
CA PRO A 33 -6.43 7.98 9.94
C PRO A 33 -7.16 7.14 11.01
N CYS A 34 -6.74 5.89 11.22
CA CYS A 34 -7.29 5.03 12.28
C CYS A 34 -7.22 5.67 13.67
N ARG A 35 -6.11 6.34 14.00
CA ARG A 35 -5.94 6.99 15.29
C ARG A 35 -6.88 8.20 15.42
N GLN A 36 -7.06 8.94 14.32
CA GLN A 36 -8.02 10.05 14.28
C GLN A 36 -9.47 9.55 14.49
N ALA A 37 -9.75 8.31 14.10
CA ALA A 37 -11.01 7.62 14.35
C ALA A 37 -11.09 6.90 15.72
N GLY A 38 -10.08 7.04 16.58
CA GLY A 38 -10.05 6.43 17.92
C GLY A 38 -9.72 4.93 17.94
N LEU A 39 -9.36 4.32 16.80
CA LEU A 39 -9.01 2.91 16.72
C LEU A 39 -7.57 2.67 17.16
N GLY A 40 -7.35 1.75 18.11
CA GLY A 40 -6.02 1.27 18.50
C GLY A 40 -5.23 0.64 17.34
N PHE A 41 -3.91 0.54 17.48
CA PHE A 41 -3.05 -0.02 16.42
C PHE A 41 -3.43 -1.45 16.04
N ASP A 42 -3.76 -2.31 17.01
CA ASP A 42 -4.13 -3.71 16.73
C ASP A 42 -5.44 -3.85 15.93
N ALA A 43 -6.36 -2.90 16.07
CA ALA A 43 -7.58 -2.83 15.24
C ALA A 43 -7.30 -2.23 13.86
N CYS A 44 -6.37 -1.27 13.77
CA CYS A 44 -5.96 -0.65 12.52
C CYS A 44 -5.11 -1.56 11.64
N TRP A 45 -4.29 -2.43 12.23
CA TRP A 45 -3.34 -3.26 11.48
C TRP A 45 -4.00 -4.18 10.43
N PRO A 46 -5.09 -4.91 10.72
CA PRO A 46 -5.81 -5.69 9.71
C PRO A 46 -6.29 -4.86 8.52
N LEU A 47 -6.70 -3.60 8.76
CA LEU A 47 -7.12 -2.66 7.72
C LEU A 47 -5.95 -2.29 6.80
N LEU A 48 -4.78 -2.00 7.39
CA LEU A 48 -3.56 -1.73 6.63
C LEU A 48 -3.11 -2.94 5.83
N ALA A 49 -3.11 -4.13 6.43
CA ALA A 49 -2.73 -5.37 5.77
C ALA A 49 -3.63 -5.68 4.56
N CYS A 50 -4.95 -5.51 4.71
CA CYS A 50 -5.90 -5.67 3.60
C CYS A 50 -5.61 -4.71 2.43
N ALA A 51 -5.19 -3.47 2.70
CA ALA A 51 -4.79 -2.53 1.65
C ALA A 51 -3.53 -3.00 0.89
N TYR A 52 -2.54 -3.61 1.57
CA TYR A 52 -1.40 -4.24 0.90
C TYR A 52 -1.84 -5.44 0.05
N ASP A 53 -2.72 -6.30 0.57
CA ASP A 53 -3.21 -7.46 -0.17
C ASP A 53 -3.95 -7.09 -1.46
N ILE A 54 -4.71 -5.98 -1.45
CA ILE A 54 -5.37 -5.48 -2.65
C ILE A 54 -4.35 -4.98 -3.66
N TYR A 55 -3.34 -4.23 -3.22
CA TYR A 55 -2.27 -3.79 -4.11
C TYR A 55 -1.49 -4.97 -4.71
N LEU A 56 -1.14 -5.97 -3.90
CA LEU A 56 -0.39 -7.14 -4.36
C LEU A 56 -1.20 -8.00 -5.33
N ARG A 57 -2.52 -8.12 -5.13
CA ARG A 57 -3.42 -8.83 -6.06
C ARG A 57 -3.69 -8.04 -7.34
N HIS A 58 -3.65 -6.72 -7.27
CA HIS A 58 -4.04 -5.82 -8.34
C HIS A 58 -3.05 -4.67 -8.53
N PRO A 59 -1.77 -4.94 -8.87
CA PRO A 59 -0.72 -3.91 -8.88
C PRO A 59 -0.91 -2.83 -9.97
N ASN A 60 -1.62 -3.17 -11.05
CA ASN A 60 -1.89 -2.26 -12.17
C ASN A 60 -3.19 -1.45 -12.01
N VAL A 61 -3.92 -1.65 -10.90
CA VAL A 61 -5.16 -0.93 -10.65
C VAL A 61 -4.84 0.47 -10.14
N GLY A 62 -5.42 1.48 -10.79
CA GLY A 62 -5.27 2.87 -10.38
C GLY A 62 -5.80 3.12 -8.96
N ARG A 63 -5.27 4.15 -8.30
CA ARG A 63 -5.54 4.46 -6.88
C ARG A 63 -7.04 4.52 -6.55
N ASP A 64 -7.85 5.13 -7.41
CA ASP A 64 -9.28 5.32 -7.17
C ASP A 64 -10.03 3.99 -7.22
N VAL A 65 -9.74 3.14 -8.21
CA VAL A 65 -10.36 1.82 -8.34
C VAL A 65 -9.91 0.91 -7.20
N GLY A 66 -8.63 0.98 -6.80
CA GLY A 66 -8.12 0.24 -5.65
C GLY A 66 -8.78 0.67 -4.34
N ALA A 67 -9.04 1.97 -4.16
CA ALA A 67 -9.75 2.49 -2.99
C ALA A 67 -11.19 1.98 -2.91
N VAL A 68 -11.89 1.88 -4.04
CA VAL A 68 -13.23 1.28 -4.13
C VAL A 68 -13.17 -0.21 -3.80
N MET A 69 -12.22 -0.97 -4.35
CA MET A 69 -12.03 -2.38 -4.02
C MET A 69 -11.77 -2.57 -2.53
N TYR A 70 -10.96 -1.71 -1.93
CA TYR A 70 -10.66 -1.73 -0.50
C TYR A 70 -11.86 -1.41 0.37
N ALA A 71 -12.64 -0.38 0.03
CA ALA A 71 -13.87 -0.05 0.76
C ALA A 71 -14.89 -1.20 0.75
N ASN A 72 -14.88 -2.06 -0.28
CA ASN A 72 -15.77 -3.21 -0.42
C ASN A 72 -15.14 -4.53 0.08
N ALA A 73 -13.91 -4.50 0.60
CA ALA A 73 -13.25 -5.71 1.08
C ALA A 73 -13.96 -6.24 2.34
N PRO A 74 -14.11 -7.57 2.49
CA PRO A 74 -14.87 -8.15 3.59
C PRO A 74 -14.31 -7.77 4.96
N GLU A 75 -12.99 -7.58 5.09
CA GLU A 75 -12.34 -7.16 6.33
C GLU A 75 -12.67 -5.71 6.72
N VAL A 76 -12.84 -4.84 5.71
CA VAL A 76 -13.17 -3.41 5.90
C VAL A 76 -14.65 -3.24 6.20
N VAL A 77 -15.50 -3.99 5.49
CA VAL A 77 -16.94 -4.05 5.72
C VAL A 77 -17.25 -4.63 7.10
N ALA A 78 -16.55 -5.69 7.51
CA ALA A 78 -16.73 -6.30 8.83
C ALA A 78 -16.42 -5.35 10.00
N GLN A 79 -15.51 -4.39 9.80
CA GLN A 79 -15.18 -3.36 10.78
C GLN A 79 -16.06 -2.11 10.69
N ALA A 80 -17.06 -2.09 9.80
CA ALA A 80 -17.95 -0.95 9.55
C ALA A 80 -17.17 0.37 9.32
N VAL A 81 -16.02 0.28 8.66
CA VAL A 81 -15.18 1.44 8.36
C VAL A 81 -15.90 2.32 7.34
N GLU A 82 -16.08 3.59 7.69
CA GLU A 82 -16.70 4.56 6.80
C GLU A 82 -15.84 4.76 5.54
N SER A 83 -16.49 4.90 4.37
CA SER A 83 -15.83 4.91 3.06
C SER A 83 -14.75 5.98 2.92
N THR A 84 -14.94 7.17 3.51
CA THR A 84 -13.94 8.24 3.51
C THR A 84 -12.72 7.87 4.36
N LEU A 85 -12.93 7.26 5.53
CA LEU A 85 -11.84 6.72 6.35
C LEU A 85 -11.09 5.60 5.60
N ALA A 86 -11.82 4.69 4.96
CA ALA A 86 -11.23 3.61 4.17
C ALA A 86 -10.35 4.16 3.03
N GLY A 87 -10.85 5.14 2.27
CA GLY A 87 -10.11 5.81 1.20
C GLY A 87 -8.84 6.51 1.70
N ARG A 88 -8.87 7.12 2.90
CA ARG A 88 -7.69 7.74 3.53
C ARG A 88 -6.65 6.69 3.94
N ILE A 89 -7.08 5.56 4.52
CA ILE A 89 -6.18 4.46 4.88
C ILE A 89 -5.49 3.90 3.64
N PHE A 90 -6.27 3.56 2.61
CA PHE A 90 -5.75 3.05 1.35
C PHE A 90 -4.76 4.03 0.71
N SER A 91 -5.12 5.31 0.69
CA SER A 91 -4.26 6.38 0.18
C SER A 91 -2.90 6.43 0.86
N ARG A 92 -2.85 6.31 2.20
CA ARG A 92 -1.60 6.31 2.97
C ARG A 92 -0.72 5.10 2.67
N VAL A 93 -1.33 3.93 2.51
CA VAL A 93 -0.60 2.71 2.13
C VAL A 93 -0.01 2.84 0.72
N MET A 94 -0.79 3.36 -0.24
CA MET A 94 -0.27 3.60 -1.60
C MET A 94 0.86 4.63 -1.63
N ASP A 95 0.77 5.72 -0.85
CA ASP A 95 1.86 6.71 -0.75
C ASP A 95 3.15 6.09 -0.21
N ARG A 96 3.02 5.19 0.77
CA ARG A 96 4.15 4.45 1.34
C ARG A 96 4.79 3.50 0.32
N ILE A 97 3.97 2.75 -0.41
CA ILE A 97 4.43 1.84 -1.47
C ILE A 97 5.14 2.64 -2.56
N HIS A 98 4.52 3.69 -3.11
CA HIS A 98 5.15 4.55 -4.12
C HIS A 98 6.48 5.14 -3.62
N ARG A 99 6.55 5.65 -2.38
CA ARG A 99 7.83 6.16 -1.83
C ARG A 99 8.87 5.05 -1.67
N ALA A 100 8.46 3.83 -1.36
CA ALA A 100 9.37 2.70 -1.26
C ALA A 100 9.88 2.27 -2.64
N THR A 101 9.02 2.23 -3.66
CA THR A 101 9.37 1.83 -5.02
C THR A 101 10.17 2.90 -5.75
N THR A 102 9.83 4.18 -5.63
CA THR A 102 10.60 5.28 -6.23
C THR A 102 12.02 5.37 -5.64
N ARG A 103 12.21 5.04 -4.35
CA ARG A 103 13.54 4.93 -3.74
C ARG A 103 14.37 3.76 -4.28
N LEU A 104 13.72 2.72 -4.80
CA LEU A 104 14.40 1.61 -5.48
C LEU A 104 14.79 1.97 -6.91
N GLU A 105 13.97 2.78 -7.60
CA GLU A 105 14.25 3.25 -8.96
C GLU A 105 15.32 4.35 -9.02
N TYR A 106 15.43 5.16 -7.96
CA TYR A 106 16.47 6.18 -7.81
C TYR A 106 17.20 6.00 -6.47
N PRO A 107 18.22 5.13 -6.39
CA PRO A 107 19.15 5.19 -5.28
C PRO A 107 19.82 6.56 -5.36
N HIS A 108 19.54 7.43 -4.39
CA HIS A 108 20.30 8.66 -4.20
C HIS A 108 21.78 8.25 -4.08
N ILE A 109 22.56 8.52 -5.13
CA ILE A 109 24.01 8.50 -5.04
C ILE A 109 24.35 9.63 -4.09
N VAL A 110 24.56 9.29 -2.83
CA VAL A 110 25.17 10.19 -1.86
C VAL A 110 26.60 10.38 -2.36
N GLN A 111 26.85 11.45 -3.12
CA GLN A 111 28.22 11.90 -3.36
C GLN A 111 28.73 12.48 -2.05
N ALA A 112 29.69 11.78 -1.44
CA ALA A 112 30.53 12.26 -0.36
C ALA A 112 31.58 13.25 -0.89
#